data_AF-A0A1E4YH14-F1
#
_entry.id   AF-A0A1E4YH14-F1
#
_cell.length_a   1.000
_cell.length_b   1.000
_cell.length_c   1.000
_cell.angle_alpha   90.00
_cell.angle_beta   90.00
_cell.angle_gamma   90.00
#
_symmetry.space_group_name_H-M   'P 1'
#
loop_
_entity.id
_entity.type
_entity.pdbx_description
1 polymer ?
#
loop_
_entity_poly.entity_id
_entity_poly.type
_entity_poly.pdbx_seq_one_letter_code
_entity_poly.pdbx_strand_id
1 'polypeptide(L)'
;MTQFRDPDLTDRAYIGATAYYAIRRYFAHAEGLPGGYDFEARHRAYLGEALEAPNRKAFSLATMRFFASLRNGHTSFWDEELGAADGTDARSG
;
A
#
# COMPACT_ATOMS: atom_id res chain seq x y z
N MET A 1 3.10 1.09 25.28
CA MET A 1 3.56 0.75 23.92
C MET A 1 2.47 -0.11 23.30
N THR A 2 1.82 0.39 22.25
CA THR A 2 0.80 -0.39 21.53
C THR A 2 1.53 -1.42 20.68
N GLN A 3 1.37 -2.70 20.98
CA GLN A 3 1.93 -3.76 20.15
C GLN A 3 1.03 -3.92 18.92
N PHE A 4 1.52 -3.53 17.75
CA PHE A 4 0.75 -3.67 16.52
C PHE A 4 0.79 -5.12 16.04
N ARG A 5 -0.39 -5.69 15.81
CA ARG A 5 -0.55 -7.04 15.26
C ARG A 5 -0.26 -7.03 13.75
N ASP A 6 0.32 -8.11 13.24
CA ASP A 6 0.31 -8.37 11.80
C ASP A 6 -1.14 -8.40 11.28
N PRO A 7 -1.41 -7.81 10.10
CA PRO A 7 -2.74 -7.86 9.53
C PRO A 7 -3.06 -9.31 9.14
N ASP A 8 -4.17 -9.82 9.63
CA ASP A 8 -4.68 -11.13 9.20
C ASP A 8 -5.32 -11.03 7.80
N LEU A 9 -5.84 -12.14 7.29
CA LEU A 9 -6.45 -12.17 5.97
C LEU A 9 -7.62 -11.18 5.82
N THR A 10 -8.44 -11.04 6.87
CA THR A 10 -9.58 -10.12 6.88
C THR A 10 -9.10 -8.68 6.90
N ASP A 11 -8.08 -8.35 7.71
CA ASP A 11 -7.47 -7.02 7.75
C ASP A 11 -6.92 -6.63 6.37
N ARG A 12 -6.20 -7.56 5.71
CA ARG A 12 -5.62 -7.32 4.37
C ARG A 12 -6.68 -7.09 3.31
N ALA A 13 -7.74 -7.91 3.32
CA ALA A 13 -8.87 -7.77 2.41
C ALA A 13 -9.57 -6.42 2.61
N TYR A 14 -9.81 -6.05 3.87
CA TYR A 14 -10.42 -4.78 4.23
C TYR A 14 -9.57 -3.59 3.76
N ILE A 15 -8.28 -3.55 4.11
CA ILE A 15 -7.36 -2.49 3.68
C ILE A 15 -7.29 -2.42 2.15
N GLY A 16 -7.21 -3.56 1.46
CA GLY A 16 -7.19 -3.62 0.00
C GLY A 16 -8.45 -3.08 -0.66
N ALA A 17 -9.63 -3.34 -0.09
CA ALA A 17 -10.90 -2.78 -0.56
C ALA A 17 -11.00 -1.28 -0.26
N THR A 18 -10.58 -0.82 0.91
CA THR A 18 -10.55 0.60 1.28
C THR A 18 -9.62 1.40 0.38
N ALA A 19 -8.43 0.87 0.08
CA ALA A 19 -7.47 1.51 -0.82
C ALA A 19 -8.05 1.70 -2.23
N TYR A 20 -8.70 0.67 -2.77
CA TYR A 20 -9.41 0.77 -4.04
C TYR A 20 -10.46 1.87 -4.03
N TYR A 21 -11.36 1.84 -3.04
CA TYR A 21 -12.44 2.80 -2.94
C TYR A 21 -11.91 4.24 -2.83
N ALA A 22 -10.92 4.46 -1.95
CA ALA A 22 -10.33 5.76 -1.73
C ALA A 22 -9.68 6.33 -3.00
N ILE A 23 -8.86 5.53 -3.69
CA ILE A 23 -8.20 5.97 -4.92
C ILE A 23 -9.24 6.19 -6.02
N ARG A 24 -10.17 5.24 -6.24
CA ARG A 24 -11.17 5.35 -7.30
C ARG A 24 -12.05 6.59 -7.15
N ARG A 25 -12.37 6.97 -5.91
CA ARG A 25 -13.28 8.06 -5.60
C ARG A 25 -12.60 9.43 -5.55
N TYR A 26 -11.37 9.49 -5.04
CA TYR A 26 -10.72 10.76 -4.66
C TYR A 26 -9.43 11.07 -5.39
N PHE A 27 -8.86 10.15 -6.18
CA PHE A 27 -7.65 10.44 -6.95
C PHE A 27 -7.98 11.38 -8.11
N ALA A 28 -7.49 12.62 -8.04
CA ALA A 28 -7.79 13.68 -8.98
C ALA A 28 -6.78 13.81 -10.14
N HIS A 29 -5.65 13.09 -10.08
CA HIS A 29 -4.52 13.26 -11.00
C HIS A 29 -4.42 12.17 -12.08
N ALA A 30 -5.55 11.80 -12.65
CA ALA A 30 -5.60 10.77 -13.70
C ALA A 30 -4.76 11.15 -14.93
N GLU A 31 -4.55 12.44 -15.18
CA GLU A 31 -3.70 12.99 -16.25
C GLU A 31 -2.21 12.59 -16.12
N GLY A 32 -1.74 12.26 -14.92
CA GLY A 32 -0.37 11.80 -14.68
C GLY A 32 -0.16 10.30 -14.93
N LEU A 33 -1.23 9.56 -15.22
CA LEU A 33 -1.16 8.11 -15.42
C LEU A 33 -0.63 7.77 -16.82
N PRO A 34 0.01 6.60 -16.99
CA PRO A 34 0.39 6.09 -18.30
C PRO A 34 -0.81 5.97 -19.23
N GLY A 35 -0.58 6.15 -20.54
CA GLY A 35 -1.59 5.83 -21.55
C GLY A 35 -2.05 4.38 -21.43
N GLY A 36 -3.36 4.16 -21.36
CA GLY A 36 -3.95 2.83 -21.19
C GLY A 36 -3.82 2.25 -19.78
N TYR A 37 -3.54 3.07 -18.76
CA TYR A 37 -3.49 2.60 -17.38
C TYR A 37 -4.83 2.03 -16.92
N ASP A 38 -4.86 0.73 -16.66
CA ASP A 38 -6.02 0.02 -16.14
C ASP A 38 -5.92 -0.12 -14.62
N PHE A 39 -6.61 0.77 -13.93
CA PHE A 39 -6.63 0.80 -12.47
C PHE A 39 -7.27 -0.47 -11.87
N GLU A 40 -8.31 -1.01 -12.51
CA GLU A 40 -9.03 -2.20 -12.03
C GLU A 40 -8.13 -3.44 -12.13
N ALA A 41 -7.48 -3.63 -13.28
CA ALA A 41 -6.52 -4.72 -13.46
C ALA A 41 -5.35 -4.61 -12.47
N ARG A 42 -4.84 -3.38 -12.26
CA ARG A 42 -3.75 -3.13 -11.32
C ARG A 42 -4.16 -3.42 -9.88
N HIS A 43 -5.37 -3.04 -9.48
CA HIS A 43 -5.92 -3.34 -8.15
C HIS A 43 -6.10 -4.85 -7.94
N ARG A 44 -6.65 -5.58 -8.93
CA ARG A 44 -6.81 -7.04 -8.83
C ARG A 44 -5.47 -7.77 -8.67
N ALA A 45 -4.46 -7.36 -9.42
CA ALA A 45 -3.10 -7.91 -9.27
C ALA A 45 -2.53 -7.65 -7.87
N TYR A 46 -2.68 -6.41 -7.38
CA TYR A 46 -2.30 -6.05 -6.01
C TYR A 46 -3.05 -6.89 -4.96
N LEU A 47 -4.36 -7.09 -5.12
CA LEU A 47 -5.16 -7.82 -4.15
C LEU A 47 -4.71 -9.30 -4.04
N GLY A 48 -4.36 -9.94 -5.15
CA GLY A 48 -3.75 -11.28 -5.15
C GLY A 48 -2.45 -11.31 -4.33
N GLU A 49 -1.51 -10.40 -4.63
CA GLU A 49 -0.24 -10.30 -3.89
C GLU A 49 -0.45 -10.02 -2.39
N ALA A 50 -1.38 -9.12 -2.06
CA ALA A 50 -1.61 -8.65 -0.70
C ALA A 50 -2.25 -9.74 0.18
N LEU A 51 -3.18 -10.52 -0.36
CA LEU A 51 -3.85 -11.59 0.39
C LEU A 51 -2.89 -12.76 0.66
N GLU A 52 -1.99 -13.06 -0.28
CA GLU A 52 -1.01 -14.14 -0.16
C GLU A 52 0.27 -13.75 0.62
N ALA A 53 0.41 -12.49 1.02
CA ALA A 53 1.61 -11.99 1.67
C ALA A 53 1.98 -12.80 2.95
N PRO A 54 3.22 -13.29 3.11
CA PRO A 54 3.57 -14.15 4.25
C PRO A 54 3.64 -13.41 5.59
N ASN A 55 3.76 -12.08 5.59
CA ASN A 55 3.90 -11.25 6.79
C ASN A 55 3.54 -9.79 6.49
N ARG A 56 3.46 -8.96 7.54
CA ARG A 56 3.20 -7.52 7.41
C ARG A 56 4.13 -6.79 6.45
N LYS A 57 5.45 -7.06 6.50
CA LYS A 57 6.42 -6.40 5.61
C LYS A 57 6.11 -6.66 4.13
N ALA A 58 5.84 -7.91 3.77
CA ALA A 58 5.48 -8.27 2.41
C ALA A 58 4.15 -7.62 1.97
N PHE A 59 3.15 -7.58 2.85
CA PHE A 59 1.89 -6.90 2.62
C PHE A 59 2.09 -5.40 2.38
N SER A 60 2.79 -4.71 3.28
CA SER A 60 3.03 -3.27 3.19
C SER A 60 3.80 -2.89 1.94
N LEU A 61 4.80 -3.68 1.54
CA LEU A 61 5.52 -3.47 0.28
C LEU A 61 4.62 -3.67 -0.95
N ALA A 62 3.73 -4.67 -0.95
CA ALA A 62 2.75 -4.85 -2.04
C ALA A 62 1.82 -3.64 -2.14
N THR A 63 1.33 -3.13 -1.02
CA THR A 63 0.47 -1.94 -0.95
C THR A 63 1.21 -0.68 -1.39
N MET A 64 2.47 -0.48 -0.97
CA MET A 64 3.29 0.63 -1.44
C MET A 64 3.50 0.60 -2.96
N ARG A 65 3.77 -0.58 -3.54
CA ARG A 65 3.88 -0.73 -5.01
C ARG A 65 2.56 -0.43 -5.73
N PHE A 66 1.42 -0.69 -5.11
CA PHE A 66 0.12 -0.33 -5.66
C PHE A 66 -0.06 1.19 -5.69
N PHE A 67 0.20 1.89 -4.58
CA PHE A 67 0.12 3.36 -4.54
C PHE A 67 1.14 4.02 -5.48
N ALA A 68 2.38 3.52 -5.53
CA ALA A 68 3.42 4.02 -6.43
C ALA A 68 3.04 3.88 -7.92
N SER A 69 2.20 2.91 -8.27
CA SER A 69 1.75 2.74 -9.67
C SER A 69 0.85 3.86 -10.17
N LEU A 70 0.30 4.70 -9.27
CA LEU A 70 -0.40 5.93 -9.62
C LEU A 70 0.53 7.05 -10.11
N ARG A 71 1.86 6.85 -10.02
CA ARG A 71 2.89 7.80 -10.47
C ARG A 71 2.68 9.24 -9.95
N ASN A 72 2.21 9.34 -8.71
CA ASN A 72 1.90 10.62 -8.06
C ASN A 72 2.64 10.74 -6.73
N GLY A 73 3.46 11.78 -6.58
CA GLY A 73 4.28 12.00 -5.37
C GLY A 73 3.49 12.39 -4.12
N HIS A 74 2.19 12.66 -4.24
CA HIS A 74 1.32 13.07 -3.13
C HIS A 74 0.39 11.95 -2.65
N THR A 75 0.41 10.79 -3.31
CA THR A 75 -0.43 9.63 -2.96
C THR A 75 0.47 8.48 -2.53
N SER A 76 0.47 8.18 -1.24
CA SER A 76 1.35 7.18 -0.64
C SER A 76 0.63 6.33 0.40
N PHE A 77 1.13 5.11 0.59
CA PHE A 77 0.74 4.24 1.69
C PHE A 77 1.84 4.26 2.75
N TRP A 78 1.45 4.38 4.02
CA TRP A 78 2.37 4.42 5.15
C TRP A 78 2.03 3.32 6.15
N ASP A 79 3.05 2.58 6.55
CA ASP A 79 3.01 1.63 7.65
C ASP A 79 4.02 2.08 8.70
N GLU A 80 3.52 2.61 9.83
CA GLU A 80 4.35 3.20 10.90
C GLU A 80 5.39 2.22 11.45
N GLU A 81 5.07 0.93 11.53
CA GLU A 81 5.99 -0.07 12.06
C GLU A 81 7.08 -0.45 11.06
N LEU A 82 6.78 -0.40 9.76
CA LEU A 82 7.81 -0.58 8.73
C LEU A 82 8.79 0.60 8.75
N GLY A 83 8.28 1.83 8.93
CA GLY A 83 9.12 3.03 9.07
C GLY A 83 9.97 3.04 10.35
N ALA A 84 9.46 2.47 11.45
CA ALA A 84 10.20 2.33 12.70
C ALA A 84 11.32 1.25 12.61
N ALA A 85 11.08 0.16 11.88
CA ALA A 85 12.06 -0.91 11.67
C ALA A 85 13.27 -0.44 10.84
N ASP A 86 13.08 0.49 9.90
CA ASP A 86 14.18 1.08 9.11
C ASP A 86 14.84 2.29 9.80
N GLY A 87 14.24 2.80 10.89
CA GLY A 87 14.68 3.99 11.63
C GLY A 87 15.58 3.74 12.84
N THR A 88 15.98 2.50 13.12
CA THR A 88 16.77 2.13 14.32
C THR A 88 18.29 2.24 14.15
N ASP A 89 18.80 2.80 13.05
CA ASP A 89 20.26 2.98 12.83
C ASP A 89 20.68 4.41 12.44
N ALA A 90 19.78 5.40 12.50
CA ALA A 90 20.05 6.76 12.01
C ALA A 90 20.11 7.86 13.10
N ARG A 91 20.23 7.52 14.39
CA ARG A 91 20.39 8.50 15.49
C ARG A 91 21.55 8.23 16.44
N SER A 92 22.62 7.66 15.92
CA SER A 92 23.94 7.68 16.56
C SER A 92 24.92 8.36 15.60
N GLY A 93 24.98 9.69 15.72
CA GLY A 93 25.90 10.59 15.02
C GLY A 93 25.79 11.98 15.60
#